data_AF-A0A9P9F727-F1
#
_entry.id   AF-A0A9P9F727-F1
#
_cell.length_a   1.000
_cell.length_b   1.000
_cell.length_c   1.000
_cell.angle_alpha   90.00
_cell.angle_beta   90.00
_cell.angle_gamma   90.00
#
_symmetry.space_group_name_H-M   'P 1'
#
loop_
_entity.id
_entity.type
_entity.pdbx_description
1 polymer ?
#
loop_
_entity_poly.entity_id
_entity_poly.type
_entity_poly.pdbx_seq_one_letter_code
_entity_poly.pdbx_strand_id
1 'polypeptide(L)'
;MSPPASGPQKESNLARLLGSGSAGIAELAIFHPVDTIAKRLMSNQTRIANASQLKQVIFKDKAGASAGKKFVSLFPGLGYAAGYKVLQRIYKYGGQPVARDYLGKHYGKDFENAFGKKTGKAIMHSTAGSLIGIGEIVLLPLDVLKIKRQTNPEAFRGRGVLKIVADEGFGLYRGWGWTAARNAPGSFALFGGSAFAKEWLFHLEDYNKASWFQNFIASIAGASASLVVSAPLDVIKTRIQNRNFDNPESGFRILSNMAKNEGFGSFFKGLVPKLLMTGPKLVFSFWLAQTLIPAFDTAFRK
;
A
#
# COMPACT_ATOMS: atom_id res chain seq x y z
N MET A 1 1.03 7.36 11.16
CA MET A 1 1.43 8.13 12.35
C MET A 1 2.37 7.24 13.15
N SER A 2 3.58 7.72 13.47
CA SER A 2 4.41 7.02 14.46
C SER A 2 3.65 7.00 15.79
N PRO A 3 3.74 5.93 16.61
CA PRO A 3 3.14 5.93 17.94
C PRO A 3 3.64 7.16 18.73
N PRO A 4 2.79 7.80 19.54
CA PRO A 4 3.28 8.81 20.48
C PRO A 4 4.28 8.16 21.43
N ALA A 5 5.38 8.86 21.69
CA ALA A 5 6.45 8.36 22.55
C ALA A 5 5.90 8.06 23.95
N SER A 6 6.04 6.82 24.41
CA SER A 6 5.78 6.44 25.79
C SER A 6 7.07 6.60 26.60
N GLY A 7 7.23 7.75 27.28
CA GLY A 7 8.24 7.95 28.31
C GLY A 7 9.19 9.15 28.10
N PRO A 8 9.89 9.63 29.15
CA PRO A 8 10.68 10.86 29.14
C PRO A 8 12.02 10.76 28.38
N GLN A 9 12.40 9.59 27.87
CA GLN A 9 13.65 9.38 27.15
C GLN A 9 13.40 9.16 25.65
N LYS A 10 14.08 9.96 24.82
CA LYS A 10 14.12 9.74 23.36
C LYS A 10 14.84 8.41 23.08
N GLU A 11 14.07 7.40 22.69
CA GLU A 11 14.61 6.13 22.18
C GLU A 11 15.59 6.37 21.02
N SER A 12 16.59 5.49 20.89
CA SER A 12 17.58 5.58 19.81
C SER A 12 16.94 5.45 18.43
N ASN A 13 17.47 6.20 17.45
CA ASN A 13 17.05 6.09 16.05
C ASN A 13 17.19 4.65 15.51
N LEU A 14 18.19 3.90 16.00
CA LEU A 14 18.40 2.50 15.64
C LEU A 14 17.28 1.60 16.18
N ALA A 15 16.89 1.77 17.45
CA ALA A 15 15.80 1.02 18.07
C ALA A 15 14.46 1.29 17.36
N ARG A 16 14.21 2.54 16.96
CA ARG A 16 13.03 2.91 16.16
C ARG A 16 13.05 2.29 14.78
N LEU A 17 14.20 2.26 14.11
CA LEU A 17 14.34 1.63 12.79
C LEU A 17 14.09 0.12 12.88
N LEU A 18 14.75 -0.57 13.81
CA LEU A 18 14.63 -2.02 13.98
C LEU A 18 13.25 -2.44 14.49
N GLY A 19 12.68 -1.70 15.45
CA GLY A 19 11.35 -1.91 15.96
C GLY A 19 10.28 -1.74 14.89
N SER A 20 10.31 -0.61 14.17
CA SER A 20 9.34 -0.35 13.10
C SER A 20 9.53 -1.27 11.88
N GLY A 21 10.75 -1.64 11.54
CA GLY A 21 11.09 -2.59 10.48
C GLY A 21 10.57 -4.00 10.79
N SER A 22 10.90 -4.52 11.97
CA SER A 22 10.44 -5.83 12.44
C SER A 22 8.91 -5.88 12.55
N ALA A 23 8.29 -4.82 13.09
CA ALA A 23 6.84 -4.70 13.14
C ALA A 23 6.21 -4.75 11.73
N GLY A 24 6.84 -4.06 10.77
CA GLY A 24 6.38 -4.06 9.38
C GLY A 24 6.46 -5.42 8.70
N ILE A 25 7.50 -6.21 8.97
CA ILE A 25 7.67 -7.57 8.45
C ILE A 25 6.68 -8.54 9.12
N ALA A 26 6.50 -8.45 10.44
CA ALA A 26 5.55 -9.29 11.17
C ALA A 26 4.10 -9.01 10.76
N GLU A 27 3.72 -7.74 10.61
CA GLU A 27 2.41 -7.35 10.06
C GLU A 27 2.21 -7.93 8.65
N LEU A 28 3.25 -7.88 7.82
CA LEU A 28 3.16 -8.48 6.49
C LEU A 28 2.98 -10.00 6.60
N ALA A 29 3.76 -10.70 7.42
CA ALA A 29 3.65 -12.15 7.58
C ALA A 29 2.23 -12.58 8.00
N ILE A 30 1.60 -11.88 8.95
CA ILE A 30 0.26 -12.24 9.41
C ILE A 30 -0.82 -11.91 8.36
N PHE A 31 -0.73 -10.74 7.72
CA PHE A 31 -1.80 -10.24 6.87
C PHE A 31 -1.57 -10.41 5.37
N HIS A 32 -0.48 -11.05 4.94
CA HIS A 32 -0.22 -11.37 3.54
C HIS A 32 -1.34 -12.18 2.89
N PRO A 33 -2.03 -13.12 3.57
CA PRO A 33 -3.16 -13.83 2.98
C PRO A 33 -4.26 -12.89 2.45
N VAL A 34 -4.51 -11.78 3.15
CA VAL A 34 -5.50 -10.77 2.75
C VAL A 34 -5.08 -10.09 1.45
N ASP A 35 -3.79 -9.75 1.32
CA ASP A 35 -3.26 -9.14 0.10
C ASP A 35 -3.38 -10.11 -1.08
N THR A 36 -2.99 -11.38 -0.89
CA THR A 36 -3.14 -12.41 -1.91
C THR A 36 -4.61 -12.61 -2.33
N ILE A 37 -5.55 -12.67 -1.38
CA ILE A 37 -6.99 -12.76 -1.65
C ILE A 37 -7.44 -11.55 -2.48
N ALA A 38 -7.10 -10.33 -2.04
CA ALA A 38 -7.49 -9.10 -2.74
C ALA A 38 -6.93 -9.08 -4.16
N LYS A 39 -5.66 -9.43 -4.36
CA LYS A 39 -5.03 -9.46 -5.69
C LYS A 39 -5.62 -10.51 -6.62
N ARG A 40 -5.94 -11.71 -6.10
CA ARG A 40 -6.63 -12.74 -6.88
C ARG A 40 -8.03 -12.28 -7.32
N LEU A 41 -8.79 -11.65 -6.42
CA LEU A 41 -10.09 -11.05 -6.75
C LEU A 41 -9.97 -9.95 -7.80
N MET A 42 -9.00 -9.03 -7.65
CA MET A 42 -8.75 -7.94 -8.61
C MET A 42 -8.40 -8.47 -10.02
N SER A 43 -7.62 -9.56 -10.08
CA SER A 43 -7.22 -10.20 -11.33
C SER A 43 -8.34 -11.01 -12.00
N ASN A 44 -9.37 -11.40 -11.26
CA ASN A 44 -10.46 -12.22 -11.78
C ASN A 44 -11.37 -11.42 -12.71
N GLN A 45 -11.62 -11.93 -13.91
CA GLN A 45 -12.46 -11.30 -14.94
C GLN A 45 -13.88 -11.87 -14.96
N THR A 46 -14.11 -13.02 -14.34
CA THR A 46 -15.43 -13.66 -14.32
C THR A 46 -16.32 -13.06 -13.22
N ARG A 47 -17.64 -13.29 -13.34
CA ARG A 47 -18.60 -12.99 -12.27
C ARG A 47 -18.56 -14.13 -11.24
N ILE A 48 -18.48 -13.76 -9.96
CA ILE A 48 -18.57 -14.69 -8.84
C ILE A 48 -20.02 -14.69 -8.36
N ALA A 49 -20.74 -15.78 -8.61
CA ALA A 49 -22.15 -15.95 -8.25
C ALA A 49 -22.34 -16.81 -7.00
N ASN A 50 -21.35 -17.63 -6.63
CA ASN A 50 -21.46 -18.54 -5.49
C ASN A 50 -20.12 -18.76 -4.77
N ALA A 51 -20.21 -19.40 -3.59
CA ALA A 51 -19.06 -19.67 -2.74
C ALA A 51 -18.03 -20.62 -3.36
N SER A 52 -18.45 -21.53 -4.25
CA SER A 52 -17.52 -22.44 -4.94
C SER A 52 -16.62 -21.66 -5.90
N GLN A 53 -17.21 -20.79 -6.71
CA GLN A 53 -16.46 -19.88 -7.59
C GLN A 53 -15.55 -18.94 -6.80
N LEU A 54 -16.02 -18.41 -5.66
CA LEU A 54 -15.18 -17.59 -4.78
C LEU A 54 -13.96 -18.37 -4.26
N LYS A 55 -14.16 -19.61 -3.80
CA LYS A 55 -13.07 -20.49 -3.37
C LYS A 55 -12.10 -20.79 -4.52
N GLN A 56 -12.60 -21.00 -5.73
CA GLN A 56 -11.77 -21.22 -6.91
C GLN A 56 -10.91 -20.00 -7.23
N VAL A 57 -11.46 -18.79 -7.16
CA VAL A 57 -10.69 -17.56 -7.36
C VAL A 57 -9.65 -17.36 -6.25
N ILE A 58 -10.04 -17.58 -4.99
CA ILE A 58 -9.18 -17.34 -3.84
C ILE A 58 -8.05 -18.37 -3.74
N PHE A 59 -8.34 -19.66 -3.91
CA PHE A 59 -7.40 -20.76 -3.63
C PHE A 59 -6.88 -21.44 -4.89
N LYS A 60 -7.41 -21.11 -6.07
CA LYS A 60 -6.98 -21.67 -7.37
C LYS A 60 -7.04 -23.20 -7.37
N ASP A 61 -5.96 -23.86 -7.78
CA ASP A 61 -5.80 -25.32 -7.78
C ASP A 61 -5.95 -25.94 -6.38
N LYS A 62 -5.84 -25.14 -5.31
CA LYS A 62 -6.03 -25.60 -3.91
C LYS A 62 -7.46 -25.43 -3.40
N ALA A 63 -8.43 -25.05 -4.22
CA ALA A 63 -9.83 -24.86 -3.80
C ALA A 63 -10.49 -26.14 -3.23
N GLY A 64 -10.10 -27.31 -3.73
CA GLY A 64 -10.53 -28.62 -3.20
C GLY A 64 -9.69 -29.15 -2.04
N ALA A 65 -8.59 -28.49 -1.66
CA ALA A 65 -7.66 -29.00 -0.65
C ALA A 65 -8.15 -28.77 0.80
N SER A 66 -7.45 -29.39 1.76
CA SER A 66 -7.66 -29.17 3.20
C SER A 66 -7.41 -27.71 3.60
N ALA A 67 -7.95 -27.30 4.76
CA ALA A 67 -7.85 -25.92 5.25
C ALA A 67 -6.39 -25.43 5.39
N GLY A 68 -5.48 -26.29 5.88
CA GLY A 68 -4.05 -25.95 5.98
C GLY A 68 -3.40 -25.71 4.61
N LYS A 69 -3.65 -26.58 3.62
CA LYS A 69 -3.13 -26.41 2.25
C LYS A 69 -3.69 -25.15 1.58
N LYS A 70 -4.96 -24.83 1.81
CA LYS A 70 -5.59 -23.57 1.39
C LYS A 70 -4.91 -22.36 2.01
N PHE A 71 -4.69 -22.38 3.32
CA PHE A 71 -4.02 -21.29 4.03
C PHE A 71 -2.60 -21.04 3.49
N VAL A 72 -1.78 -22.09 3.37
CA VAL A 72 -0.42 -21.99 2.83
C VAL A 72 -0.42 -21.46 1.38
N SER A 73 -1.43 -21.80 0.58
CA SER A 73 -1.58 -21.29 -0.80
C SER A 73 -1.76 -19.77 -0.90
N LEU A 74 -2.02 -19.08 0.22
CA LEU A 74 -2.17 -17.62 0.28
C LEU A 74 -0.86 -16.88 0.57
N PHE A 75 0.25 -17.60 0.77
CA PHE A 75 1.59 -17.02 1.01
C PHE A 75 2.53 -16.84 -0.19
N PRO A 76 2.16 -17.10 -1.47
CA PRO A 76 3.11 -16.90 -2.54
C PRO A 76 3.42 -15.41 -2.67
N GLY A 77 4.69 -15.12 -2.93
CA GLY A 77 5.15 -13.75 -3.11
C GLY A 77 5.51 -13.01 -1.82
N LEU A 78 5.39 -13.63 -0.63
CA LEU A 78 5.69 -12.98 0.66
C LEU A 78 7.07 -12.32 0.69
N GLY A 79 8.11 -13.00 0.18
CA GLY A 79 9.47 -12.45 0.12
C GLY A 79 9.56 -11.17 -0.73
N TYR A 80 8.93 -11.14 -1.92
CA TYR A 80 8.86 -9.94 -2.75
C TYR A 80 8.03 -8.84 -2.09
N ALA A 81 6.95 -9.20 -1.38
CA ALA A 81 6.16 -8.27 -0.62
C ALA A 81 6.96 -7.63 0.52
N ALA A 82 7.79 -8.42 1.21
CA ALA A 82 8.67 -7.95 2.28
C ALA A 82 9.72 -6.99 1.72
N GLY A 83 10.43 -7.41 0.67
CA GLY A 83 11.40 -6.55 -0.02
C GLY A 83 10.77 -5.25 -0.53
N TYR A 84 9.59 -5.34 -1.14
CA TYR A 84 8.85 -4.16 -1.62
C TYR A 84 8.51 -3.21 -0.48
N LYS A 85 7.96 -3.72 0.62
CA LYS A 85 7.57 -2.91 1.78
C LYS A 85 8.78 -2.22 2.42
N VAL A 86 9.90 -2.92 2.55
CA VAL A 86 11.16 -2.37 3.09
C VAL A 86 11.70 -1.28 2.17
N LEU A 87 11.88 -1.57 0.88
CA LEU A 87 12.39 -0.58 -0.09
C LEU A 87 11.45 0.62 -0.21
N GLN A 88 10.14 0.42 -0.20
CA GLN A 88 9.15 1.49 -0.21
C GLN A 88 9.27 2.40 1.01
N ARG A 89 9.49 1.84 2.20
CA ARG A 89 9.71 2.64 3.42
C ARG A 89 11.02 3.41 3.33
N ILE A 90 12.12 2.77 2.94
CA ILE A 90 13.42 3.45 2.77
C ILE A 90 13.29 4.60 1.77
N TYR A 91 12.72 4.32 0.61
CA TYR A 91 12.53 5.32 -0.44
C TYR A 91 11.65 6.49 0.01
N LYS A 92 10.51 6.22 0.66
CA LYS A 92 9.61 7.28 1.12
C LYS A 92 10.21 8.12 2.25
N TYR A 93 10.71 7.47 3.30
CA TYR A 93 11.21 8.18 4.48
C TYR A 93 12.56 8.85 4.22
N GLY A 94 13.41 8.25 3.37
CA GLY A 94 14.66 8.86 2.95
C GLY A 94 14.47 9.97 1.90
N GLY A 95 13.57 9.76 0.93
CA GLY A 95 13.38 10.69 -0.19
C GLY A 95 12.54 11.91 0.14
N GLN A 96 11.53 11.79 1.01
CA GLN A 96 10.61 12.90 1.31
C GLN A 96 11.29 14.12 1.94
N PRO A 97 12.20 13.97 2.91
CA PRO A 97 12.99 15.09 3.42
C PRO A 97 13.82 15.74 2.31
N VAL A 98 14.50 14.96 1.48
CA VAL A 98 15.32 15.47 0.36
C VAL A 98 14.48 16.30 -0.60
N ALA A 99 13.32 15.79 -1.04
CA ALA A 99 12.43 16.52 -1.94
C ALA A 99 11.88 17.79 -1.30
N ARG A 100 11.49 17.73 -0.02
CA ARG A 100 11.01 18.90 0.72
C ARG A 100 12.10 19.96 0.87
N ASP A 101 13.31 19.57 1.23
CA ASP A 101 14.41 20.50 1.49
C ASP A 101 14.87 21.15 0.18
N TYR A 102 14.90 20.38 -0.92
CA TYR A 102 15.11 20.93 -2.27
C TYR A 102 14.04 21.95 -2.64
N LEU A 103 12.75 21.61 -2.51
CA LEU A 103 11.65 22.53 -2.81
C LEU A 103 11.69 23.78 -1.91
N GLY A 104 11.99 23.62 -0.62
CA GLY A 104 12.13 24.75 0.31
C GLY A 104 13.26 25.70 -0.08
N LYS A 105 14.41 25.15 -0.48
CA LYS A 105 15.58 25.95 -0.88
C LYS A 105 15.36 26.70 -2.20
N HIS A 106 14.73 26.06 -3.18
CA HIS A 106 14.65 26.60 -4.54
C HIS A 106 13.33 27.27 -4.89
N TYR A 107 12.22 26.84 -4.29
CA TYR A 107 10.86 27.27 -4.65
C TYR A 107 10.03 27.72 -3.43
N GLY A 108 10.59 27.69 -2.22
CA GLY A 108 9.85 27.99 -0.99
C GLY A 108 9.18 29.36 -1.02
N LYS A 109 9.89 30.38 -1.51
CA LYS A 109 9.35 31.74 -1.70
C LYS A 109 8.19 31.78 -2.69
N ASP A 110 8.25 31.01 -3.77
CA ASP A 110 7.19 30.96 -4.77
C ASP A 110 5.90 30.39 -4.18
N PHE A 111 6.02 29.30 -3.41
CA PHE A 111 4.87 28.72 -2.69
C PHE A 111 4.30 29.69 -1.63
N GLU A 112 5.16 30.38 -0.88
CA GLU A 112 4.71 31.37 0.11
C GLU A 112 4.05 32.58 -0.53
N ASN A 113 4.55 33.06 -1.67
CA ASN A 113 3.97 34.18 -2.41
C ASN A 113 2.62 33.81 -3.03
N ALA A 114 2.50 32.59 -3.58
CA ALA A 114 1.27 32.14 -4.23
C ALA A 114 0.13 31.80 -3.25
N PHE A 115 0.46 31.25 -2.08
CA PHE A 115 -0.54 30.69 -1.15
C PHE A 115 -0.49 31.27 0.27
N GLY A 116 0.43 32.20 0.55
CA GLY A 116 0.70 32.71 1.89
C GLY A 116 1.62 31.79 2.71
N LYS A 117 2.26 32.32 3.76
CA LYS A 117 3.30 31.60 4.53
C LYS A 117 2.86 30.23 5.08
N LYS A 118 1.69 30.17 5.72
CA LYS A 118 1.20 28.95 6.38
C LYS A 118 0.74 27.90 5.36
N THR A 119 -0.08 28.31 4.40
CA THR A 119 -0.63 27.41 3.37
C THR A 119 0.42 27.02 2.33
N GLY A 120 1.30 27.94 1.94
CA GLY A 120 2.41 27.70 1.02
C GLY A 120 3.35 26.61 1.53
N LYS A 121 3.72 26.63 2.81
CA LYS A 121 4.50 25.55 3.42
C LYS A 121 3.76 24.21 3.39
N ALA A 122 2.47 24.19 3.72
CA ALA A 122 1.67 22.96 3.68
C ALA A 122 1.55 22.38 2.26
N ILE A 123 1.33 23.23 1.25
CA ILE A 123 1.25 22.84 -0.15
C ILE A 123 2.60 22.32 -0.63
N MET A 124 3.70 23.01 -0.34
CA MET A 124 5.05 22.56 -0.70
C MET A 124 5.37 21.17 -0.12
N HIS A 125 5.06 20.94 1.15
CA HIS A 125 5.24 19.62 1.78
C HIS A 125 4.37 18.54 1.11
N SER A 126 3.15 18.90 0.70
CA SER A 126 2.25 18.01 -0.02
C SER A 126 2.80 17.68 -1.41
N THR A 127 3.32 18.67 -2.15
CA THR A 127 4.01 18.48 -3.43
C THR A 127 5.22 17.57 -3.28
N ALA A 128 6.06 17.77 -2.25
CA ALA A 128 7.17 16.86 -1.95
C ALA A 128 6.68 15.40 -1.75
N GLY A 129 5.61 15.23 -0.96
CA GLY A 129 4.97 13.94 -0.75
C GLY A 129 4.44 13.32 -2.05
N SER A 130 3.80 14.11 -2.92
CA SER A 130 3.29 13.65 -4.21
C SER A 130 4.40 13.26 -5.18
N LEU A 131 5.51 14.02 -5.25
CA LEU A 131 6.67 13.69 -6.08
C LEU A 131 7.30 12.35 -5.65
N ILE A 132 7.49 12.17 -4.34
CA ILE A 132 7.96 10.90 -3.79
C ILE A 132 6.95 9.78 -4.04
N GLY A 133 5.65 10.05 -3.91
CA GLY A 133 4.60 9.12 -4.31
C GLY A 133 4.77 8.68 -5.77
N ILE A 134 4.80 9.61 -6.71
CA ILE A 134 4.98 9.31 -8.14
C ILE A 134 6.26 8.51 -8.37
N GLY A 135 7.36 8.87 -7.70
CA GLY A 135 8.64 8.18 -7.84
C GLY A 135 8.65 6.75 -7.28
N GLU A 136 7.60 6.26 -6.61
CA GLU A 136 7.42 4.82 -6.33
C GLU A 136 7.49 3.94 -7.58
N ILE A 137 7.37 4.53 -8.77
CA ILE A 137 7.67 3.89 -10.07
C ILE A 137 9.00 3.11 -10.04
N VAL A 138 10.02 3.60 -9.32
CA VAL A 138 11.32 2.91 -9.20
C VAL A 138 11.21 1.52 -8.58
N LEU A 139 10.15 1.26 -7.80
CA LEU A 139 9.91 -0.01 -7.12
C LEU A 139 8.96 -0.94 -7.90
N LEU A 140 8.48 -0.54 -9.07
CA LEU A 140 7.56 -1.34 -9.88
C LEU A 140 8.10 -2.72 -10.25
N PRO A 141 9.39 -2.91 -10.56
CA PRO A 141 9.87 -4.25 -10.85
C PRO A 141 9.56 -5.24 -9.74
N LEU A 142 9.73 -4.84 -8.49
CA LEU A 142 9.44 -5.69 -7.35
C LEU A 142 7.93 -5.86 -7.11
N ASP A 143 7.13 -4.82 -7.37
CA ASP A 143 5.67 -4.88 -7.29
C ASP A 143 5.08 -5.85 -8.32
N VAL A 144 5.58 -5.83 -9.56
CA VAL A 144 5.19 -6.75 -10.63
C VAL A 144 5.53 -8.19 -10.27
N LEU A 145 6.75 -8.44 -9.76
CA LEU A 145 7.16 -9.77 -9.33
C LEU A 145 6.28 -10.29 -8.19
N LYS A 146 5.98 -9.45 -7.19
CA LYS A 146 5.05 -9.76 -6.09
C LYS A 146 3.67 -10.14 -6.62
N ILE A 147 3.05 -9.29 -7.44
CA ILE A 147 1.70 -9.51 -7.95
C ILE A 147 1.64 -10.78 -8.79
N LYS A 148 2.58 -10.99 -9.71
CA LYS A 148 2.63 -12.22 -10.51
C LYS A 148 2.77 -13.45 -9.64
N ARG A 149 3.57 -13.44 -8.57
CA ARG A 149 3.60 -14.59 -7.64
C ARG A 149 2.25 -14.83 -6.95
N GLN A 150 1.49 -13.80 -6.61
CA GLN A 150 0.17 -13.94 -5.98
C GLN A 150 -0.92 -14.40 -6.97
N THR A 151 -0.87 -13.93 -8.22
CA THR A 151 -1.98 -14.03 -9.19
C THR A 151 -1.68 -14.85 -10.45
N ASN A 152 -0.42 -15.05 -10.83
CA ASN A 152 -0.01 -15.88 -11.98
C ASN A 152 1.39 -16.53 -11.76
N PRO A 153 1.50 -17.54 -10.87
CA PRO A 153 2.78 -18.19 -10.57
C PRO A 153 3.47 -18.83 -11.78
N GLU A 154 2.70 -19.27 -12.78
CA GLU A 154 3.22 -19.88 -14.01
C GLU A 154 4.12 -18.92 -14.82
N ALA A 155 3.94 -17.60 -14.66
CA ALA A 155 4.81 -16.60 -15.29
C ALA A 155 6.29 -16.70 -14.87
N PHE A 156 6.60 -17.44 -13.80
CA PHE A 156 7.94 -17.70 -13.30
C PHE A 156 8.47 -19.10 -13.64
N ARG A 157 7.69 -19.95 -14.30
CA ARG A 157 8.04 -21.36 -14.45
C ARG A 157 9.33 -21.51 -15.25
N GLY A 158 10.32 -22.17 -14.64
CA GLY A 158 11.64 -22.37 -15.24
C GLY A 158 12.55 -21.14 -15.27
N ARG A 159 12.15 -20.00 -14.69
CA ARG A 159 12.96 -18.76 -14.65
C ARG A 159 13.19 -18.27 -13.22
N GLY A 160 14.47 -18.10 -12.87
CA GLY A 160 14.87 -17.38 -11.66
C GLY A 160 14.64 -15.88 -11.78
N VAL A 161 14.70 -15.15 -10.65
CA VAL A 161 14.45 -13.70 -10.61
C VAL A 161 15.40 -12.93 -11.52
N LEU A 162 16.70 -13.24 -11.47
CA LEU A 162 17.71 -12.57 -12.28
C LEU A 162 17.44 -12.74 -13.78
N LYS A 163 17.03 -13.94 -14.19
CA LYS A 163 16.67 -14.22 -15.58
C LYS A 163 15.42 -13.44 -15.99
N ILE A 164 14.39 -13.37 -15.15
CA ILE A 164 13.20 -12.53 -15.43
C ILE A 164 13.58 -11.06 -15.54
N VAL A 165 14.44 -10.55 -14.67
CA VAL A 165 14.88 -9.15 -14.74
C VAL A 165 15.67 -8.89 -16.04
N ALA A 166 16.55 -9.81 -16.43
CA ALA A 166 17.31 -9.71 -17.66
C ALA A 166 16.43 -9.81 -18.91
N ASP A 167 15.52 -10.79 -18.97
CA ASP A 167 14.64 -11.03 -20.11
C ASP A 167 13.63 -9.89 -20.29
N GLU A 168 13.04 -9.41 -19.20
CA GLU A 168 11.87 -8.51 -19.26
C GLU A 168 12.25 -7.03 -19.22
N GLY A 169 13.41 -6.67 -18.64
CA GLY A 169 13.92 -5.30 -18.55
C GLY A 169 12.86 -4.27 -18.18
N PHE A 170 12.66 -3.27 -19.05
CA PHE A 170 11.68 -2.20 -18.85
C PHE A 170 10.20 -2.66 -18.82
N GLY A 171 9.91 -3.87 -19.32
CA GLY A 171 8.58 -4.48 -19.24
C GLY A 171 8.09 -4.66 -17.79
N LEU A 172 9.01 -4.64 -16.81
CA LEU A 172 8.73 -4.67 -15.38
C LEU A 172 8.17 -3.34 -14.83
N TYR A 173 8.25 -2.23 -15.59
CA TYR A 173 7.64 -0.95 -15.23
C TYR A 173 6.21 -0.78 -15.78
N ARG A 174 5.61 -1.86 -16.29
CA ARG A 174 4.20 -1.85 -16.73
C ARG A 174 3.27 -1.38 -15.62
N GLY A 175 2.35 -0.49 -15.97
CA GLY A 175 1.44 0.14 -15.01
C GLY A 175 2.03 1.33 -14.25
N TRP A 176 3.16 1.89 -14.69
CA TRP A 176 3.75 3.09 -14.09
C TRP A 176 2.78 4.28 -14.07
N GLY A 177 2.09 4.56 -15.18
CA GLY A 177 1.14 5.67 -15.27
C GLY A 177 -0.02 5.51 -14.29
N TRP A 178 -0.51 4.28 -14.11
CA TRP A 178 -1.56 3.96 -13.13
C TRP A 178 -1.08 4.06 -11.69
N THR A 179 0.20 3.79 -11.44
CA THR A 179 0.83 3.97 -10.12
C THR A 179 0.94 5.45 -9.78
N ALA A 180 1.42 6.27 -10.73
CA ALA A 180 1.46 7.72 -10.56
C ALA A 180 0.05 8.31 -10.34
N ALA A 181 -0.90 7.95 -11.21
CA ALA A 181 -2.28 8.43 -11.15
C ALA A 181 -3.00 8.08 -9.84
N ARG A 182 -2.65 6.95 -9.21
CA ARG A 182 -3.23 6.50 -7.94
C ARG A 182 -2.84 7.38 -6.76
N ASN A 183 -1.62 7.91 -6.75
CA ASN A 183 -1.04 8.44 -5.52
C ASN A 183 -1.66 9.75 -5.05
N ALA A 184 -2.01 10.68 -5.95
CA ALA A 184 -2.68 11.91 -5.55
C ALA A 184 -4.11 11.67 -5.03
N PRO A 185 -5.04 11.02 -5.78
CA PRO A 185 -6.40 10.77 -5.29
C PRO A 185 -6.43 9.95 -4.00
N GLY A 186 -5.57 8.92 -3.90
CA GLY A 186 -5.46 8.11 -2.69
C GLY A 186 -5.00 8.91 -1.48
N SER A 187 -4.09 9.87 -1.64
CA SER A 187 -3.62 10.72 -0.55
C SER A 187 -4.66 11.75 -0.13
N PHE A 188 -5.34 12.38 -1.09
CA PHE A 188 -6.44 13.30 -0.80
C PHE A 188 -7.55 12.62 0.00
N ALA A 189 -7.97 11.44 -0.44
CA ALA A 189 -8.99 10.67 0.27
C ALA A 189 -8.51 10.20 1.67
N LEU A 190 -7.23 9.87 1.82
CA LEU A 190 -6.64 9.52 3.12
C LEU A 190 -6.75 10.67 4.13
N PHE A 191 -6.27 11.85 3.74
CA PHE A 191 -6.28 13.02 4.63
C PHE A 191 -7.70 13.57 4.81
N GLY A 192 -8.48 13.64 3.73
CA GLY A 192 -9.87 14.09 3.76
C GLY A 192 -10.75 13.20 4.64
N GLY A 193 -10.65 11.87 4.51
CA GLY A 193 -11.38 10.94 5.37
C GLY A 193 -10.96 11.02 6.85
N SER A 194 -9.67 11.25 7.11
CA SER A 194 -9.19 11.49 8.48
C SER A 194 -9.68 12.82 9.05
N ALA A 195 -9.71 13.89 8.24
CA ALA A 195 -10.21 15.20 8.64
C ALA A 195 -11.71 15.13 8.92
N PHE A 196 -12.47 14.52 8.00
CA PHE A 196 -13.90 14.28 8.16
C PHE A 196 -14.23 13.56 9.47
N ALA A 197 -13.49 12.51 9.84
CA ALA A 197 -13.71 11.85 11.12
C ALA A 197 -13.38 12.75 12.32
N LYS A 198 -12.32 13.55 12.26
CA LYS A 198 -11.97 14.45 13.38
C LYS A 198 -12.99 15.58 13.56
N GLU A 199 -13.42 16.19 12.47
CA GLU A 199 -14.32 17.32 12.48
C GLU A 199 -15.78 16.88 12.62
N TRP A 200 -16.25 15.99 11.76
CA TRP A 200 -17.67 15.65 11.70
C TRP A 200 -18.07 14.58 12.71
N LEU A 201 -17.23 13.57 12.98
CA LEU A 201 -17.57 12.54 13.97
C LEU A 201 -17.19 12.93 15.40
N PHE A 202 -16.08 13.64 15.59
CA PHE A 202 -15.58 14.00 16.93
C PHE A 202 -15.65 15.49 17.28
N HIS A 203 -16.10 16.34 16.36
CA HIS A 203 -16.29 17.79 16.57
C HIS A 203 -15.04 18.48 17.11
N LEU A 204 -13.87 18.05 16.61
CA LEU A 204 -12.58 18.62 17.01
C LEU A 204 -12.29 19.91 16.25
N GLU A 205 -12.18 21.02 16.98
CA GLU A 205 -11.73 22.30 16.44
C GLU A 205 -10.19 22.37 16.30
N ASP A 206 -9.47 21.73 17.23
CA ASP A 206 -8.01 21.60 17.19
C ASP A 206 -7.60 20.13 17.08
N TYR A 207 -7.14 19.74 15.89
CA TYR A 207 -6.75 18.36 15.59
C TYR A 207 -5.56 17.86 16.43
N ASN A 208 -4.78 18.76 17.03
CA ASN A 208 -3.64 18.40 17.89
C ASN A 208 -4.08 17.90 19.26
N LYS A 209 -5.29 18.25 19.69
CA LYS A 209 -5.89 17.80 20.95
C LYS A 209 -6.63 16.47 20.83
N ALA A 210 -6.67 15.89 19.63
CA ALA A 210 -7.30 14.60 19.38
C ALA A 210 -6.71 13.52 20.30
N SER A 211 -7.56 12.80 21.03
CA SER A 211 -7.15 11.66 21.83
C SER A 211 -6.56 10.55 20.95
N TRP A 212 -5.90 9.58 21.58
CA TRP A 212 -5.40 8.42 20.86
C TRP A 212 -6.52 7.69 20.11
N PHE A 213 -7.66 7.47 20.77
CA PHE A 213 -8.80 6.77 20.17
C PHE A 213 -9.38 7.55 18.98
N GLN A 214 -9.50 8.87 19.10
CA GLN A 214 -9.95 9.73 18.00
C GLN A 214 -9.00 9.67 16.80
N ASN A 215 -7.67 9.75 17.04
CA ASN A 215 -6.68 9.59 15.98
C ASN A 215 -6.70 8.20 15.35
N PHE A 216 -6.97 7.15 16.13
CA PHE A 216 -7.08 5.79 15.64
C PHE A 216 -8.29 5.61 14.72
N ILE A 217 -9.48 6.05 15.13
CA ILE A 217 -10.69 6.01 14.31
C ILE A 217 -10.53 6.88 13.05
N ALA A 218 -9.96 8.08 13.19
CA ALA A 218 -9.66 8.94 12.05
C ALA A 218 -8.69 8.29 11.05
N SER A 219 -7.70 7.52 11.55
CA SER A 219 -6.78 6.76 10.69
C SER A 219 -7.50 5.64 9.93
N ILE A 220 -8.45 4.94 10.56
CA ILE A 220 -9.29 3.94 9.88
C ILE A 220 -10.16 4.58 8.82
N ALA A 221 -10.83 5.70 9.14
CA ALA A 221 -11.70 6.43 8.22
C ALA A 221 -10.91 6.92 6.99
N GLY A 222 -9.76 7.55 7.21
CA GLY A 222 -8.87 7.98 6.14
C GLY A 222 -8.37 6.80 5.30
N ALA A 223 -7.86 5.74 5.92
CA ALA A 223 -7.38 4.56 5.19
C ALA A 223 -8.49 3.90 4.36
N SER A 224 -9.71 3.84 4.90
CA SER A 224 -10.88 3.31 4.20
C SER A 224 -11.27 4.17 3.00
N ALA A 225 -11.34 5.50 3.17
CA ALA A 225 -11.62 6.44 2.08
C ALA A 225 -10.56 6.34 0.97
N SER A 226 -9.28 6.26 1.34
CA SER A 226 -8.17 6.04 0.41
C SER A 226 -8.32 4.74 -0.38
N LEU A 227 -8.69 3.64 0.28
CA LEU A 227 -8.93 2.35 -0.37
C LEU A 227 -10.10 2.42 -1.36
N VAL A 228 -11.21 3.08 -1.00
CA VAL A 228 -12.37 3.23 -1.88
C VAL A 228 -12.02 4.05 -3.12
N VAL A 229 -11.39 5.21 -2.95
CA VAL A 229 -11.05 6.11 -4.06
C VAL A 229 -9.97 5.51 -4.97
N SER A 230 -9.00 4.79 -4.40
CA SER A 230 -7.93 4.17 -5.18
C SER A 230 -8.28 2.80 -5.77
N ALA A 231 -9.40 2.18 -5.37
CA ALA A 231 -9.77 0.82 -5.80
C ALA A 231 -9.82 0.65 -7.33
N PRO A 232 -10.44 1.55 -8.12
CA PRO A 232 -10.48 1.40 -9.57
C PRO A 232 -9.08 1.34 -10.20
N LEU A 233 -8.19 2.22 -9.77
CA LEU A 233 -6.81 2.30 -10.26
C LEU A 233 -6.00 1.08 -9.82
N ASP A 234 -6.22 0.59 -8.60
CA ASP A 234 -5.60 -0.63 -8.08
C ASP A 234 -6.01 -1.88 -8.87
N VAL A 235 -7.29 -2.01 -9.26
CA VAL A 235 -7.76 -3.14 -10.08
C VAL A 235 -7.13 -3.09 -11.47
N ILE A 236 -7.16 -1.93 -12.14
CA ILE A 236 -6.59 -1.77 -13.48
C ILE A 236 -5.09 -2.08 -13.45
N LYS A 237 -4.34 -1.47 -12.51
CA LYS A 237 -2.91 -1.75 -12.31
C LYS A 237 -2.65 -3.24 -12.10
N THR A 238 -3.41 -3.89 -11.22
CA THR A 238 -3.24 -5.32 -10.92
C THR A 238 -3.45 -6.18 -12.17
N ARG A 239 -4.42 -5.84 -13.03
CA ARG A 239 -4.67 -6.57 -14.28
C ARG A 239 -3.57 -6.37 -15.32
N ILE A 240 -3.07 -5.15 -15.49
CA ILE A 240 -1.91 -4.86 -16.35
C ILE A 240 -0.72 -5.71 -15.92
N GLN A 241 -0.44 -5.74 -14.62
CA GLN A 241 0.72 -6.45 -14.07
C GLN A 241 0.54 -7.97 -14.05
N ASN A 242 -0.69 -8.46 -13.99
CA ASN A 242 -1.01 -9.89 -14.06
C ASN A 242 -0.83 -10.48 -15.47
N ARG A 243 -1.06 -9.70 -16.54
CA ARG A 243 -0.92 -10.16 -17.93
C ARG A 243 0.46 -10.76 -18.20
N ASN A 244 0.53 -11.76 -19.08
CA ASN A 244 1.79 -12.36 -19.51
C ASN A 244 2.73 -11.30 -20.09
N PHE A 245 4.02 -11.59 -20.06
CA PHE A 245 5.01 -10.62 -20.51
C PHE A 245 4.92 -10.39 -22.02
N ASP A 246 4.69 -11.47 -22.78
CA ASP A 246 4.63 -11.49 -24.25
C ASP A 246 3.33 -10.92 -24.84
N ASN A 247 2.31 -10.69 -24.01
CA ASN A 247 1.02 -10.14 -24.46
C ASN A 247 0.57 -8.99 -23.55
N PRO A 248 1.26 -7.84 -23.60
CA PRO A 248 0.88 -6.66 -22.84
C PRO A 248 -0.42 -6.06 -23.40
N GLU A 249 -1.22 -5.47 -22.52
CA GLU A 249 -2.46 -4.78 -22.90
C GLU A 249 -2.47 -3.38 -22.27
N SER A 250 -2.91 -2.39 -23.05
CA SER A 250 -3.06 -1.02 -22.55
C SER A 250 -4.08 -0.95 -21.41
N GLY A 251 -3.78 -0.16 -20.38
CA GLY A 251 -4.68 0.04 -19.26
C GLY A 251 -6.04 0.63 -19.66
N PHE A 252 -6.07 1.49 -20.69
CA PHE A 252 -7.33 2.03 -21.22
C PHE A 252 -8.18 0.96 -21.90
N ARG A 253 -7.55 0.00 -22.58
CA ARG A 253 -8.24 -1.15 -23.17
C ARG A 253 -8.78 -2.07 -22.06
N ILE A 254 -8.00 -2.32 -21.00
CA ILE A 254 -8.47 -3.06 -19.83
C ILE A 254 -9.66 -2.35 -19.18
N LEU A 255 -9.60 -1.03 -18.98
CA LEU A 255 -10.69 -0.23 -18.44
C LEU A 255 -11.94 -0.30 -19.32
N SER A 256 -11.79 -0.16 -20.64
CA SER A 256 -12.91 -0.26 -21.59
C SER A 256 -13.55 -1.65 -21.56
N ASN A 257 -12.74 -2.71 -21.56
CA ASN A 257 -13.21 -4.09 -21.49
C ASN A 257 -13.91 -4.38 -20.16
N MET A 258 -13.41 -3.85 -19.04
CA MET A 258 -14.05 -3.97 -17.73
C MET A 258 -15.44 -3.31 -17.72
N ALA A 259 -15.52 -2.06 -18.19
CA ALA A 259 -16.77 -1.32 -18.22
C ALA A 259 -17.81 -2.00 -19.12
N LYS A 260 -17.39 -2.49 -20.30
CA LYS A 260 -18.28 -3.13 -21.28
C LYS A 260 -18.72 -4.54 -20.88
N ASN A 261 -17.80 -5.37 -20.38
CA ASN A 261 -18.05 -6.82 -20.24
C ASN A 261 -18.28 -7.28 -18.80
N GLU A 262 -17.80 -6.53 -17.79
CA GLU A 262 -17.90 -6.93 -16.37
C GLU A 262 -18.76 -5.97 -15.53
N GLY A 263 -19.02 -4.76 -16.03
CA GLY A 263 -19.74 -3.71 -15.34
C GLY A 263 -18.93 -2.95 -14.28
N PHE A 264 -19.50 -1.85 -13.76
CA PHE A 264 -18.80 -0.92 -12.86
C PHE A 264 -18.40 -1.52 -11.50
N GLY A 265 -19.10 -2.56 -11.02
CA GLY A 265 -18.70 -3.26 -9.80
C GLY A 265 -17.33 -3.95 -9.90
N SER A 266 -16.86 -4.25 -11.12
CA SER A 266 -15.56 -4.90 -11.34
C SER A 266 -14.37 -4.06 -10.87
N PHE A 267 -14.50 -2.73 -10.85
CA PHE A 267 -13.46 -1.79 -10.39
C PHE A 267 -13.24 -1.79 -8.88
N PHE A 268 -14.10 -2.46 -8.11
CA PHE A 268 -14.01 -2.57 -6.65
C PHE A 268 -13.71 -4.00 -6.18
N LYS A 269 -13.37 -4.92 -7.10
CA LYS A 269 -12.96 -6.29 -6.77
C LYS A 269 -11.77 -6.25 -5.80
N GLY A 270 -11.86 -7.01 -4.71
CA GLY A 270 -10.82 -7.05 -3.68
C GLY A 270 -10.84 -5.90 -2.67
N LEU A 271 -11.79 -4.95 -2.76
CA LEU A 271 -11.94 -3.88 -1.76
C LEU A 271 -12.38 -4.41 -0.40
N VAL A 272 -13.38 -5.30 -0.36
CA VAL A 272 -13.94 -5.88 0.88
C VAL A 272 -12.87 -6.48 1.81
N PRO A 273 -12.02 -7.43 1.37
CA PRO A 273 -10.99 -7.98 2.26
C PRO A 273 -9.99 -6.93 2.74
N LYS A 274 -9.71 -5.88 1.94
CA LYS A 274 -8.83 -4.78 2.37
C LYS A 274 -9.48 -3.91 3.45
N LEU A 275 -10.77 -3.56 3.29
CA LEU A 275 -11.50 -2.75 4.27
C LEU A 275 -11.64 -3.48 5.61
N LEU A 276 -12.08 -4.75 5.59
CA LEU A 276 -12.23 -5.57 6.79
C LEU A 276 -10.95 -5.65 7.63
N MET A 277 -9.80 -5.61 6.97
CA MET A 277 -8.50 -5.78 7.62
C MET A 277 -7.82 -4.46 7.95
N THR A 278 -8.41 -3.31 7.62
CA THR A 278 -7.80 -2.00 7.88
C THR A 278 -7.64 -1.75 9.38
N GLY A 279 -8.72 -1.91 10.15
CA GLY A 279 -8.68 -1.79 11.61
C GLY A 279 -7.74 -2.80 12.26
N PRO A 280 -7.94 -4.12 12.05
CA PRO A 280 -7.08 -5.17 12.62
C PRO A 280 -5.58 -4.98 12.31
N LYS A 281 -5.23 -4.61 11.08
CA LYS A 281 -3.84 -4.30 10.70
C LYS A 281 -3.28 -3.14 11.49
N LEU A 282 -4.04 -2.06 11.66
CA LEU A 282 -3.59 -0.89 12.41
C LEU A 282 -3.40 -1.21 13.90
N VAL A 283 -4.32 -1.96 14.53
CA VAL A 283 -4.18 -2.42 15.92
C VAL A 283 -2.91 -3.25 16.08
N PHE A 284 -2.72 -4.25 15.21
CA PHE A 284 -1.57 -5.14 15.29
C PHE A 284 -0.24 -4.39 15.08
N SER A 285 -0.19 -3.51 14.08
CA SER A 285 1.00 -2.69 13.80
C SER A 285 1.37 -1.80 14.99
N PHE A 286 0.35 -1.22 15.64
CA PHE A 286 0.52 -0.39 16.81
C PHE A 286 1.00 -1.18 18.03
N TRP A 287 0.34 -2.29 18.35
CA TRP A 287 0.73 -3.18 19.44
C TRP A 287 2.19 -3.63 19.30
N LEU A 288 2.58 -4.06 18.10
CA LEU A 288 3.97 -4.44 17.82
C LEU A 288 4.95 -3.28 17.97
N ALA A 289 4.61 -2.09 17.49
CA ALA A 289 5.49 -0.93 17.65
C ALA A 289 5.68 -0.59 19.13
N GLN A 290 4.61 -0.61 19.94
CA GLN A 290 4.70 -0.37 21.38
C GLN A 290 5.48 -1.44 22.14
N THR A 291 5.48 -2.68 21.65
CA THR A 291 6.19 -3.78 22.30
C THR A 291 7.67 -3.82 21.89
N LEU A 292 7.93 -3.70 20.58
CA LEU A 292 9.27 -3.92 20.02
C LEU A 292 10.21 -2.73 20.19
N ILE A 293 9.71 -1.49 20.09
CA ILE A 293 10.60 -0.32 20.14
C ILE A 293 11.27 -0.20 21.53
N PRO A 294 10.54 -0.29 22.66
CA PRO A 294 11.17 -0.26 23.99
C PRO A 294 12.08 -1.48 24.26
N ALA A 295 11.70 -2.66 23.74
CA ALA A 295 12.50 -3.87 23.87
C ALA A 295 13.86 -3.72 23.16
N PHE A 296 13.88 -3.18 21.94
CA PHE A 296 15.12 -2.89 21.22
C PHE A 296 15.92 -1.78 21.90
N ASP A 297 15.29 -0.71 22.37
CA ASP A 297 15.99 0.37 23.06
C ASP A 297 16.69 -0.13 24.32
N THR A 298 16.05 -1.04 25.08
CA THR A 298 16.67 -1.70 26.24
C THR A 298 17.82 -2.62 25.84
N ALA A 299 17.66 -3.38 24.75
CA ALA A 299 18.68 -4.32 24.28
C ALA A 299 19.95 -3.62 23.77
N PHE A 300 19.82 -2.46 23.13
CA PHE A 300 20.93 -1.70 22.53
C PHE A 300 21.54 -0.61 23.42
N ARG A 301 20.99 -0.41 24.63
CA ARG A 301 21.59 0.46 25.65
C ARG A 301 22.65 -0.25 26.51
N LYS A 302 22.96 -1.51 26.21
CA LYS A 302 24.09 -2.25 26.80
C LYS A 302 25.38 -1.98 26.06
#